data_AF-A0A2M7GRH8-F1
#
_entry.id   AF-A0A2M7GRH8-F1
#
_cell.length_a   1.000
_cell.length_b   1.000
_cell.length_c   1.000
_cell.angle_alpha   90.00
_cell.angle_beta   90.00
_cell.angle_gamma   90.00
#
_symmetry.space_group_name_H-M   'P 1'
#
loop_
_entity.id
_entity.type
_entity.pdbx_description
1 polymer ?
#
loop_
_entity_poly.entity_id
_entity_poly.type
_entity_poly.pdbx_seq_one_letter_code
_entity_poly.pdbx_strand_id
1 'polypeptide(L)' 'MATINTNAGAMIALQNLNKTNSELEQVQTRINTGLAVGSAKDNGGIFAIAQSMRADVAGYRAVGNSIDLAVSTVDVA' A
#
# COMPACT_ATOMS: atom_id res chain seq x y z
N MET A 1 4.03 39.42 -16.43
CA MET A 1 4.58 40.60 -15.72
C MET A 1 4.33 40.39 -14.24
N ALA A 2 5.38 40.30 -13.44
CA ALA A 2 5.24 40.22 -11.97
C ALA A 2 4.86 41.61 -11.46
N THR A 3 3.69 41.74 -10.82
CA THR A 3 3.35 42.94 -10.06
C THR A 3 3.86 42.75 -8.63
N ILE A 4 4.21 43.85 -7.96
CA ILE A 4 4.73 43.86 -6.57
C ILE A 4 3.78 43.10 -5.60
N ASN A 5 2.48 43.05 -5.91
CA ASN A 5 1.46 42.42 -5.07
C ASN A 5 1.07 41.00 -5.50
N THR A 6 1.44 40.53 -6.71
CA THR A 6 1.07 39.18 -7.15
C THR A 6 2.09 38.65 -8.16
N ASN A 7 2.96 37.76 -7.69
CA ASN A 7 3.95 37.12 -8.55
C ASN A 7 3.41 35.76 -9.04
N ALA A 8 2.78 35.77 -10.22
CA ALA A 8 2.27 34.56 -10.87
C ALA A 8 3.37 33.50 -11.12
N GLY A 9 4.62 33.92 -11.36
CA GLY A 9 5.75 33.00 -11.50
C GLY A 9 6.07 32.28 -10.19
N ALA A 10 6.06 33.00 -9.07
CA ALA A 10 6.25 32.40 -7.73
C ALA A 10 5.08 31.49 -7.33
N MET A 11 3.84 31.83 -7.69
CA MET A 11 2.68 30.96 -7.44
C MET A 11 2.74 29.65 -8.23
N ILE A 12 3.20 29.68 -9.49
CA ILE A 12 3.41 28.47 -10.31
C ILE A 12 4.56 27.64 -9.73
N ALA A 13 5.64 28.28 -9.28
CA ALA A 13 6.74 27.59 -8.61
C ALA A 13 6.27 26.91 -7.31
N LEU A 14 5.44 27.60 -6.50
CA LEU A 14 4.84 27.02 -5.29
C LEU A 14 3.86 25.89 -5.59
N GLN A 15 3.07 25.98 -6.67
CA GLN A 15 2.21 24.87 -7.10
C GLN A 15 3.04 23.66 -7.50
N ASN A 16 4.11 23.86 -8.28
CA ASN A 16 5.03 22.78 -8.63
C ASN A 16 5.72 22.21 -7.38
N LEU A 17 6.17 23.04 -6.45
CA LEU A 17 6.80 22.59 -5.21
C LEU A 17 5.84 21.79 -4.34
N ASN A 18 4.60 22.24 -4.18
CA ASN A 18 3.56 21.52 -3.46
C ASN A 18 3.21 20.20 -4.14
N LYS A 19 3.18 20.17 -5.47
CA LYS A 19 2.99 18.94 -6.24
C LYS A 19 4.14 17.96 -6.00
N THR A 20 5.39 18.42 -6.12
CA THR A 20 6.57 17.60 -5.83
C THR A 20 6.59 17.08 -4.40
N ASN A 21 6.21 17.91 -3.41
CA ASN A 21 6.09 17.46 -2.02
C ASN A 21 5.02 16.37 -1.84
N SER A 22 3.86 16.53 -2.47
CA SER A 22 2.80 15.51 -2.42
C SER A 22 3.23 14.20 -3.09
N GLU A 23 3.94 14.27 -4.21
CA GLU A 23 4.53 13.10 -4.88
C GLU A 23 5.59 12.44 -3.99
N LEU A 24 6.45 13.22 -3.34
CA LEU A 24 7.46 12.74 -2.39
C LEU A 24 6.81 11.99 -1.22
N GLU A 25 5.72 12.52 -0.66
CA GLU A 25 5.01 11.91 0.47
C GLU A 25 4.36 10.57 0.09
N GLN A 26 3.80 10.46 -1.12
CA GLN A 26 3.33 9.19 -1.67
C GLN A 26 4.47 8.19 -1.85
N VAL A 27 5.59 8.62 -2.43
CA VAL A 27 6.76 7.75 -2.63
C VAL A 27 7.32 7.28 -1.29
N GLN A 28 7.44 8.17 -0.31
CA GLN A 28 7.86 7.79 1.05
C GLN A 28 6.91 6.77 1.68
N THR A 29 5.59 6.95 1.53
CA THR A 29 4.60 5.99 2.04
C THR A 29 4.76 4.61 1.40
N ARG A 30 5.03 4.56 0.09
CA ARG A 30 5.34 3.29 -0.62
C ARG A 30 6.65 2.66 -0.17
N ILE A 31 7.69 3.46 0.07
CA ILE A 31 8.98 2.97 0.59
C ILE A 31 8.81 2.41 2.00
N ASN A 32 8.12 3.12 2.89
CA ASN A 32 7.92 2.71 4.28
C ASN A 32 7.09 1.43 4.41
N THR A 33 6.06 1.27 3.56
CA THR A 33 5.18 0.08 3.58
C THR A 33 5.68 -1.06 2.70
N GLY A 34 6.56 -0.77 1.73
CA GLY A 34 6.96 -1.70 0.67
C GLY A 34 5.81 -2.06 -0.30
N LEU A 35 4.64 -1.44 -0.18
CA LEU A 35 3.45 -1.75 -0.96
C LEU A 35 3.19 -0.64 -1.98
N ALA A 36 2.95 -1.03 -3.24
CA ALA A 36 2.52 -0.09 -4.27
C ALA A 36 1.12 0.49 -3.99
N VAL A 37 0.26 -0.30 -3.33
CA VAL A 37 -1.09 0.07 -2.86
C VAL A 37 -1.16 -0.28 -1.39
N GLY A 38 -0.94 0.71 -0.52
CA GLY A 38 -0.89 0.50 0.94
C GLY A 38 -2.25 0.65 1.60
N SER A 39 -3.16 1.44 1.01
CA SER A 39 -4.46 1.75 1.57
C SER A 39 -5.59 1.63 0.56
N ALA A 40 -6.82 1.52 1.07
CA ALA A 40 -8.03 1.59 0.26
C ALA A 40 -8.21 2.95 -0.46
N LYS A 41 -7.52 4.00 0.00
CA LYS A 41 -7.52 5.33 -0.65
C LYS A 41 -6.65 5.36 -1.91
N ASP A 42 -5.60 4.55 -1.96
CA ASP A 42 -4.67 4.50 -3.10
C ASP A 42 -5.30 3.77 -4.29
N ASN A 43 -5.94 2.63 -4.02
CA ASN A 43 -6.74 1.90 -5.00
C ASN A 43 -7.64 0.88 -4.27
N GLY A 44 -8.89 1.24 -4.00
CA GLY A 44 -9.82 0.39 -3.24
C GLY A 44 -10.07 -0.98 -3.88
N GLY A 45 -10.08 -1.07 -5.22
CA GLY A 45 -10.25 -2.33 -5.94
C GLY A 45 -9.07 -3.28 -5.76
N ILE A 46 -7.84 -2.80 -6.03
CA ILE A 46 -6.62 -3.60 -5.87
C ILE A 46 -6.39 -3.94 -4.40
N PHE A 47 -6.66 -3.00 -3.48
CA PHE A 47 -6.53 -3.25 -2.05
C PHE A 47 -7.49 -4.34 -1.57
N ALA A 48 -8.75 -4.34 -2.03
CA ALA A 48 -9.72 -5.39 -1.69
C ALA A 48 -9.31 -6.77 -2.23
N ILE A 49 -8.82 -6.83 -3.47
CA ILE A 49 -8.30 -8.08 -4.06
C ILE A 49 -7.07 -8.56 -3.27
N ALA A 50 -6.13 -7.67 -2.96
CA ALA A 50 -4.96 -7.98 -2.14
C ALA A 50 -5.34 -8.49 -0.74
N GLN A 51 -6.37 -7.91 -0.13
CA GLN A 51 -6.89 -8.35 1.17
C GLN A 51 -7.53 -9.73 1.08
N SER A 52 -8.31 -10.02 0.02
CA SER A 52 -8.87 -11.35 -0.23
C SER A 52 -7.77 -12.39 -0.40
N MET A 53 -6.76 -12.10 -1.23
CA MET A 53 -5.63 -13.02 -1.43
C MET A 53 -4.86 -13.29 -0.12
N ARG A 54 -4.67 -12.28 0.74
CA ARG A 54 -4.07 -12.48 2.07
C ARG A 54 -4.92 -13.39 2.96
N ALA A 55 -6.24 -13.28 2.88
CA ALA A 55 -7.16 -14.16 3.60
C ALA A 55 -7.08 -15.60 3.10
N ASP A 56 -7.02 -15.79 1.78
CA ASP A 56 -6.88 -17.12 1.16
C ASP A 56 -5.58 -17.80 1.58
N VAL A 57 -4.46 -17.06 1.56
CA VAL A 57 -3.15 -17.57 2.02
C VAL A 57 -3.19 -17.97 3.49
N ALA A 58 -3.85 -17.18 4.35
CA ALA A 58 -4.03 -17.54 5.76
C ALA A 58 -4.88 -18.82 5.92
N GLY A 59 -5.93 -18.96 5.10
CA GLY A 59 -6.75 -20.17 5.03
C GLY A 59 -5.93 -21.40 4.65
N TYR A 60 -5.11 -21.30 3.59
CA TYR A 60 -4.22 -22.41 3.18
C TYR A 60 -3.22 -22.79 4.26
N ARG A 61 -2.67 -21.82 5.01
CA ARG A 61 -1.77 -22.12 6.14
C ARG A 61 -2.50 -22.86 7.26
N ALA A 62 -3.74 -22.47 7.57
CA ALA A 62 -4.54 -23.15 8.58
C ALA A 62 -4.87 -24.60 8.16
N VAL A 63 -5.22 -24.82 6.89
CA VAL A 63 -5.44 -26.17 6.34
C VAL A 63 -4.16 -26.99 6.38
N GLY A 64 -3.01 -26.42 6.00
CA GLY A 64 -1.70 -27.07 6.09
C GLY A 64 -1.40 -27.53 7.52
N ASN A 65 -1.55 -26.65 8.50
CA ASN A 65 -1.35 -27.00 9.92
C ASN A 65 -2.28 -28.15 10.38
N SER A 66 -3.54 -28.17 9.92
CA SER A 66 -4.47 -29.26 10.24
C SER A 66 -4.06 -30.59 9.60
N ILE A 67 -3.52 -30.55 8.38
CA ILE A 67 -2.98 -31.74 7.70
C ILE A 67 -1.74 -32.24 8.45
N ASP A 68 -0.81 -31.35 8.82
CA ASP A 68 0.39 -31.71 9.57
C ASP A 68 0.06 -32.37 10.91
N LEU A 69 -0.96 -31.85 11.61
CA LEU A 69 -1.48 -32.47 12.84
C LEU A 69 -2.09 -33.85 12.59
N ALA A 70 -2.87 -34.01 11.53
CA ALA A 70 -3.48 -35.29 11.18
C ALA A 70 -2.41 -36.33 10.85
N VAL A 71 -1.38 -35.98 10.08
CA VAL A 71 -0.23 -36.84 9.77
C VAL A 71 0.49 -37.22 11.07
N SER A 72 0.81 -36.26 11.93
CA SER A 72 1.46 -36.54 13.21
C SER A 72 0.62 -37.46 14.12
N THR A 73 -0.71 -37.39 14.05
CA THR A 73 -1.59 -38.26 14.84
C THR A 73 -1.59 -39.69 14.28
N VAL A 74 -1.54 -39.85 12.96
CA VAL A 74 -1.42 -41.15 12.30
C VAL A 74 -0.05 -41.77 12.52
N ASP A 75 1.04 -40.99 12.47
CA ASP A 75 2.41 -41.48 12.70
C ASP A 75 2.64 -41.98 14.14
N VAL A 76 1.87 -41.48 15.11
CA VAL A 76 1.93 -41.90 16.52
C VAL A 76 1.12 -43.18 16.79
N ALA A 77 0.12 -43.49 15.96
CA ALA A 77 -0.77 -44.65 16.10
C ALA A 77 -0.15 -45.94 15.54
#